data_AF-A0A384KIX1-F1
#
_entry.id   AF-A0A384KIX1-F1
#
_cell.length_a   1.000
_cell.length_b   1.000
_cell.length_c   1.000
_cell.angle_alpha   90.00
_cell.angle_beta   90.00
_cell.angle_gamma   90.00
#
_symmetry.space_group_name_H-M   'P 1'
#
loop_
_entity.id
_entity.type
_entity.pdbx_description
1 polymer ?
#
loop_
_entity_poly.entity_id
_entity_poly.type
_entity_poly.pdbx_seq_one_letter_code
_entity_poly.pdbx_strand_id
1 'polypeptide(L)'
;MGNILLKEKPVNAFRKKGDILNMRNLKAVHVEKVYPPQKKSKKISVCRCWKSNNFPYCDNAHQKLQQQGVICGPLLLEVRRNNNTTA
;
A
#
# COMPACT_ATOMS: atom_id res chain seq x y z
N MET A 1 18.84 24.71 -0.92
CA MET A 1 17.65 25.20 -0.18
C MET A 1 16.60 24.09 -0.12
N GLY A 2 16.82 23.07 0.72
CA GLY A 2 15.89 21.95 0.86
C GLY A 2 14.74 22.34 1.78
N ASN A 3 13.50 22.11 1.34
CA ASN A 3 12.29 22.42 2.09
C ASN A 3 12.25 21.65 3.42
N ILE A 4 12.38 22.38 4.53
CA ILE A 4 12.38 21.92 5.94
C ILE A 4 10.95 21.69 6.48
N LEU A 5 9.92 21.65 5.64
CA LEU A 5 8.50 21.69 6.04
C LEU A 5 7.70 20.41 5.79
N LEU A 6 8.33 19.24 5.85
CA LEU A 6 7.62 17.98 6.10
C LEU A 6 8.43 17.16 7.11
N LYS A 7 8.44 17.59 8.38
CA LYS A 7 8.78 16.66 9.47
C LYS A 7 7.70 15.57 9.44
N GLU A 8 8.00 14.45 8.80
CA GLU A 8 7.16 13.26 8.85
C GLU A 8 6.87 12.97 10.31
N LYS A 9 5.62 13.17 10.74
CA LYS A 9 5.21 12.85 12.11
C LYS A 9 5.61 11.40 12.38
N PRO A 10 6.26 11.08 13.51
CA PRO A 10 6.76 9.75 13.78
C PRO A 10 5.60 8.77 13.61
N VAL A 11 5.77 7.87 12.63
CA VAL A 11 4.78 6.87 12.32
C VAL A 11 4.71 5.93 13.51
N ASN A 12 3.70 6.10 14.35
CA ASN A 12 3.39 5.08 15.34
C ASN A 12 3.00 3.81 14.55
N ALA A 13 3.93 2.88 14.45
CA ALA A 13 3.80 1.68 13.65
C ALA A 13 2.79 0.70 14.27
N PHE A 14 2.63 0.76 15.59
CA PHE A 14 1.80 -0.16 16.37
C PHE A 14 0.34 0.26 16.41
N ARG A 15 -0.55 -0.68 16.78
CA ARG A 15 -1.98 -0.46 17.03
C ARG A 15 -2.30 -0.66 18.50
N LYS A 16 -3.21 0.15 19.04
CA LYS A 16 -3.83 -0.06 20.34
C LYS A 16 -5.22 -0.65 20.16
N LYS A 17 -5.70 -1.37 21.17
CA LYS A 17 -7.06 -1.90 21.18
C LYS A 17 -8.05 -0.72 21.09
N GLY A 18 -8.96 -0.78 20.13
CA GLY A 18 -9.94 0.29 19.88
C GLY A 18 -9.51 1.34 18.85
N ASP A 19 -8.28 1.29 18.33
CA ASP A 19 -7.86 2.18 17.25
C ASP A 19 -8.69 1.93 15.98
N ILE A 20 -9.16 3.01 15.35
CA ILE A 20 -9.69 2.95 13.98
C ILE A 20 -8.56 2.58 13.00
N LEU A 21 -8.88 1.88 11.92
CA LEU A 21 -7.85 1.49 10.93
C LEU A 21 -7.19 2.72 10.28
N ASN A 22 -8.02 3.66 9.83
CA ASN A 22 -7.59 4.86 9.12
C ASN A 22 -7.27 6.03 10.07
N MET A 23 -6.27 5.87 10.93
CA MET A 23 -5.86 6.94 11.87
C MET A 23 -5.27 8.18 11.18
N ARG A 24 -4.84 8.06 9.92
CA ARG A 24 -4.23 9.16 9.15
C ARG A 24 -5.25 9.95 8.34
N ASN A 25 -6.53 9.63 8.46
CA ASN A 25 -7.60 10.23 7.67
C ASN A 25 -7.29 10.23 6.15
N LEU A 26 -6.71 9.13 5.66
CA LEU A 26 -6.48 8.91 4.24
C LEU A 26 -7.82 8.82 3.51
N LYS A 27 -7.84 9.04 2.19
CA LYS A 27 -9.06 8.88 1.39
C LYS A 27 -9.62 7.47 1.59
N ALA A 28 -10.92 7.36 1.85
CA ALA A 28 -11.57 6.08 2.04
C ALA A 28 -11.48 5.19 0.78
N VAL A 29 -11.49 5.80 -0.40
CA VAL A 29 -11.42 5.14 -1.70
C VAL A 29 -10.25 5.69 -2.51
N HIS A 30 -9.42 4.79 -3.04
CA HIS A 30 -8.34 5.09 -3.97
C HIS A 30 -8.66 4.43 -5.32
N VAL A 31 -8.74 5.23 -6.38
CA VAL A 31 -9.03 4.75 -7.74
C VAL A 31 -7.81 4.99 -8.60
N GLU A 32 -7.25 3.92 -9.14
CA GLU A 32 -6.18 3.96 -10.14
C GLU A 32 -6.60 3.10 -11.33
N LYS A 33 -6.55 3.68 -12.54
CA LYS A 33 -6.80 2.94 -13.78
C LYS A 33 -5.50 2.27 -14.21
N VAL A 34 -5.50 0.94 -14.26
CA VAL A 34 -4.34 0.16 -14.71
C VAL A 34 -4.67 -0.52 -16.04
N TYR A 35 -3.82 -0.28 -17.03
CA TYR A 35 -3.92 -0.93 -18.34
C TYR A 35 -2.98 -2.14 -18.43
N PRO A 36 -3.36 -3.20 -19.18
CA PRO A 36 -2.49 -4.34 -19.42
C PRO A 36 -1.15 -3.91 -20.06
N PRO A 37 0.00 -4.25 -19.46
CA PRO A 37 1.30 -3.91 -20.03
C PRO A 37 1.59 -4.74 -21.29
N GLN A 38 2.30 -4.16 -22.27
CA GLN A 38 2.65 -4.87 -23.51
C GLN A 38 3.84 -5.83 -23.34
N LYS A 39 4.85 -5.45 -22.55
CA LYS A 39 6.12 -6.19 -22.44
C LYS A 39 6.11 -7.30 -21.39
N LYS A 40 5.83 -6.94 -20.13
CA LYS A 40 5.89 -7.86 -18.97
C LYS A 40 4.71 -7.60 -18.03
N SER A 41 4.19 -8.66 -17.41
CA SER A 41 3.17 -8.56 -16.37
C SER A 41 3.62 -7.63 -15.24
N LYS A 42 2.73 -6.75 -14.78
CA LYS A 42 3.02 -5.81 -13.69
C LYS A 42 2.48 -6.39 -12.38
N LYS A 43 3.32 -6.47 -11.36
CA LYS A 43 2.91 -6.85 -10.00
C LYS A 43 2.83 -5.59 -9.13
N ILE A 44 1.75 -5.45 -8.38
CA ILE A 44 1.47 -4.31 -7.51
C ILE A 44 1.09 -4.85 -6.14
N SER A 45 1.81 -4.42 -5.10
CA SER A 45 1.48 -4.77 -3.73
C SER A 45 0.61 -3.67 -3.12
N VAL A 46 -0.63 -3.98 -2.79
CA VAL A 46 -1.62 -3.07 -2.21
C VAL A 46 -1.65 -3.23 -0.69
N CYS A 47 -1.60 -2.10 0.02
CA CYS A 47 -1.67 -2.07 1.48
C CYS A 47 -3.08 -2.42 1.97
N ARG A 48 -3.14 -3.34 2.94
CA ARG A 48 -4.37 -3.63 3.71
C ARG A 48 -4.24 -3.29 5.19
N CYS A 49 -3.07 -2.82 5.62
CA CYS A 49 -2.80 -2.56 7.04
C CYS A 49 -2.93 -1.08 7.44
N TRP A 50 -3.23 -0.17 6.51
CA TRP A 50 -3.43 1.27 6.78
C TRP A 50 -2.26 1.99 7.49
N LYS A 51 -1.08 1.36 7.57
CA LYS A 51 0.14 1.93 8.16
C LYS A 51 1.19 2.32 7.14
N SER A 52 0.94 2.06 5.85
CA SER A 52 1.89 2.40 4.81
C SER A 52 2.05 3.91 4.66
N ASN A 53 3.28 4.38 4.52
CA ASN A 53 3.61 5.75 4.15
C ASN A 53 3.32 6.03 2.67
N ASN A 54 3.29 4.99 1.84
CA ASN A 54 2.96 5.10 0.42
C ASN A 54 1.57 4.53 0.10
N PHE A 55 0.60 4.69 1.01
CA PHE A 55 -0.76 4.22 0.82
C PHE A 55 -1.34 4.81 -0.48
N PRO A 56 -1.95 4.01 -1.38
CA PRO A 56 -2.52 2.66 -1.17
C PRO A 56 -1.55 1.49 -1.39
N TYR A 57 -0.28 1.73 -1.71
CA TYR A 57 0.69 0.67 -1.95
C TYR A 57 1.31 0.15 -0.65
N CYS A 58 1.82 -1.08 -0.67
CA CYS A 58 2.51 -1.68 0.46
C CYS A 58 4.00 -1.30 0.46
N ASP A 59 4.48 -0.82 1.60
CA ASP A 59 5.88 -0.46 1.91
C ASP A 59 6.47 -1.33 3.05
N ASN A 60 5.89 -2.50 3.28
CA ASN A 60 6.26 -3.44 4.34
C ASN A 60 6.00 -2.99 5.78
N ALA A 61 5.29 -1.87 6.00
CA ALA A 61 4.89 -1.45 7.35
C ALA A 61 4.07 -2.51 8.13
N HIS A 62 3.41 -3.44 7.42
CA HIS A 62 2.67 -4.55 8.01
C HIS A 62 3.56 -5.51 8.82
N GLN A 63 4.86 -5.60 8.54
CA GLN A 63 5.77 -6.50 9.27
C GLN A 63 5.89 -6.10 10.74
N LYS A 64 5.90 -4.80 11.05
CA LYS A 64 5.90 -4.29 12.43
C LYS A 64 4.60 -4.65 13.16
N LEU A 65 3.48 -4.70 12.45
CA LEU A 65 2.20 -5.12 13.01
C LEU A 65 2.18 -6.64 13.25
N GLN A 66 2.79 -7.44 12.38
CA GLN A 66 2.93 -8.88 12.58
C GLN A 66 3.78 -9.20 13.81
N GLN A 67 4.86 -8.44 14.05
CA GLN A 67 5.64 -8.53 15.29
C GLN A 67 4.79 -8.27 16.54
N GLN A 68 3.74 -7.44 16.41
CA GLN A 68 2.76 -7.17 17.47
C GLN A 68 1.68 -8.26 17.59
N GLY A 69 1.70 -9.30 16.75
CA GLY A 69 0.67 -10.35 16.71
C GLY A 69 -0.55 -10.01 15.83
N VAL A 70 -0.53 -8.91 15.07
CA VAL A 70 -1.62 -8.57 14.14
C VAL A 70 -1.45 -9.35 12.83
N ILE A 71 -2.40 -10.23 12.56
CA ILE A 71 -2.43 -11.03 11.32
C ILE A 71 -2.89 -10.12 10.16
N CYS A 72 -1.92 -9.55 9.45
CA CYS A 72 -2.19 -8.73 8.27
C CYS A 72 -1.08 -8.89 7.23
N GLY A 73 -1.42 -8.66 5.97
CA GLY A 73 -0.50 -8.73 4.84
C GLY A 73 -1.03 -7.98 3.63
N PRO A 74 -0.18 -7.68 2.65
CA PRO A 74 -0.58 -6.98 1.44
C PRO A 74 -1.52 -7.84 0.59
N LEU A 75 -2.19 -7.19 -0.36
CA LEU A 75 -2.81 -7.84 -1.51
C LEU A 75 -1.82 -7.74 -2.67
N LEU A 76 -1.44 -8.86 -3.27
CA LEU A 76 -0.63 -8.86 -4.49
C LEU A 76 -1.57 -8.88 -5.70
N LEU A 77 -1.59 -7.77 -6.45
CA LEU A 77 -2.31 -7.65 -7.70
C LEU A 77 -1.34 -7.90 -8.86
N GLU A 78 -1.66 -8.86 -9.72
CA GLU A 78 -0.92 -9.09 -10.96
C GLU A 78 -1.75 -8.68 -12.17
N VAL A 79 -1.28 -7.68 -12.90
CA VAL A 79 -1.85 -7.28 -14.18
C VAL A 79 -1.10 -8.02 -15.28
N ARG A 80 -1.78 -9.01 -15.85
CA ARG A 80 -1.24 -9.85 -16.92
C ARG A 80 -1.03 -9.02 -18.18
N ARG A 81 0.04 -9.38 -18.92
CA ARG A 81 0.29 -8.78 -20.24
C ARG A 81 -0.86 -9.16 -21.18
N ASN A 82 -1.20 -8.28 -22.10
CA ASN A 82 -2.14 -8.65 -23.15
C ASN A 82 -1.43 -9.62 -24.13
N ASN A 83 -1.96 -10.83 -24.27
CA ASN A 83 -1.44 -11.86 -25.17
C ASN A 83 -2.14 -11.87 -26.53
N ASN A 84 -2.93 -10.84 -26.85
CA ASN A 84 -3.56 -10.72 -28.17
C ASN A 84 -2.50 -10.48 -29.25
N THR A 85 -1.84 -11.56 -29.64
CA THR A 85 -1.20 -11.74 -30.92
C THR A 85 -2.33 -11.73 -31.94
N THR A 86 -2.52 -10.62 -32.64
CA THR A 86 -3.20 -10.64 -33.94
C THR A 86 -2.45 -11.64 -34.81
N ALA A 87 -3.14 -12.73 -35.14
CA ALA A 87 -2.80 -13.58 -36.28
C ALA A 87 -2.90 -12.77 -37.57
#